data_AF-A0A834Z910-F1
#
_entry.id   AF-A0A834Z910-F1
#
_cell.length_a   1.000
_cell.length_b   1.000
_cell.length_c   1.000
_cell.angle_alpha   90.00
_cell.angle_beta   90.00
_cell.angle_gamma   90.00
#
_symmetry.space_group_name_H-M   'P 1'
#
loop_
_entity.id
_entity.type
_entity.pdbx_description
1 polymer ?
#
loop_
_entity_poly.entity_id
_entity_poly.type
_entity_poly.pdbx_seq_one_letter_code
_entity_poly.pdbx_strand_id
1 'polypeptide(L)'
;MEPTSQKTIERVVSQKALQMGSSFPCQICVVGLLCGVCITYFFLAVLTSFGSSEFGSVAYSTTSAGILWPNSSSEVINIITSGDCSSMPKETERRMDSQRSELNGDKRLSLLYSAWSAMLNESVDGEGDFLKRLGLSRSSVPEAPHLENCKLAMQVNKNLDNRRENEIFPPWTIWKGLLGVELLNPTSAVHNQQLHFEHQAKSEGAYPPWIMGSDEENFPFTRNVQRDIWIHQHPSNCSDPHVRFLIADWEKLPGFGIGAQLSGMCGLLAIAINEKRVLVTNYFNRADHDGCKGPSRSRWSCYFFPETSIECQDRAFELMANQEAWEKGIIAVKDNYTSKEIWVGRTPRVWGHPWSYLQPTTEINGSLVTYHRKMDRRWWRAQAVRYLMRFQSEYTCGLLNTARHAAFGLEAAKLVLASLIGEWPEAVLNKTISDMEQFVWSNHKPWISRPLLSMHVRMGDKACEMKVVEFEEYMRLADRIRKRFPNLNSIWLSTEMQEVIDKSRLYPHWNFYYTNVTRQMGNTTMASYEASLGRETSTNYPLVNFLMAAEADFFIGALGSTWCFLIDGMRNTGGKVMAGYLSVNKDRFW
;
A
#
# COMPACT_ATOMS: atom_id res chain seq x y z
N MET A 1 36.02 -44.41 -25.89
CA MET A 1 36.11 -43.21 -26.75
C MET A 1 34.70 -42.95 -27.23
N GLU A 2 33.97 -42.07 -26.53
CA GLU A 2 32.55 -41.76 -26.75
C GLU A 2 32.34 -40.25 -26.53
N PRO A 3 31.42 -39.59 -27.25
CA PRO A 3 31.23 -38.14 -27.17
C PRO A 3 30.32 -37.74 -26.00
N THR A 4 30.70 -36.68 -25.29
CA THR A 4 29.93 -36.12 -24.18
C THR A 4 28.70 -35.33 -24.63
N SER A 5 27.55 -35.59 -24.02
CA SER A 5 26.31 -34.85 -24.31
C SER A 5 26.26 -33.52 -23.53
N GLN A 6 26.34 -32.40 -24.25
CA GLN A 6 26.04 -31.09 -23.68
C GLN A 6 24.53 -30.92 -23.50
N LYS A 7 24.08 -30.58 -22.27
CA LYS A 7 22.69 -30.20 -22.01
C LYS A 7 22.45 -28.76 -22.46
N THR A 8 21.88 -28.59 -23.65
CA THR A 8 21.44 -27.29 -24.16
C THR A 8 20.34 -26.72 -23.26
N ILE A 9 20.51 -25.48 -22.79
CA ILE A 9 19.47 -24.77 -22.03
C ILE A 9 18.49 -24.16 -23.04
N GLU A 10 17.28 -24.71 -23.13
CA GLU A 10 16.22 -24.18 -24.00
C GLU A 10 15.76 -22.80 -23.53
N ARG A 11 16.28 -21.76 -24.21
CA ARG A 11 16.00 -20.36 -23.89
C ARG A 11 14.88 -19.82 -24.77
N VAL A 12 13.68 -20.41 -24.65
CA VAL A 12 12.48 -19.97 -25.40
C VAL A 12 12.00 -18.61 -24.88
N VAL A 13 12.57 -17.54 -25.44
CA VAL A 13 12.12 -16.16 -25.28
C VAL A 13 11.03 -15.90 -26.32
N SER A 14 9.89 -15.34 -25.89
CA SER A 14 8.84 -14.90 -26.82
C SER A 14 9.42 -13.89 -27.82
N GLN A 15 9.25 -14.13 -29.12
CA GLN A 15 9.78 -13.23 -30.17
C GLN A 15 9.24 -11.80 -30.04
N LYS A 16 8.02 -11.61 -29.51
CA LYS A 16 7.48 -10.28 -29.19
C LYS A 16 8.31 -9.54 -28.15
N ALA A 17 8.81 -10.23 -27.11
CA ALA A 17 9.64 -9.60 -26.08
C ALA A 17 11.01 -9.13 -26.62
N LEU A 18 11.55 -9.83 -27.63
CA LEU A 18 12.74 -9.37 -28.36
C LEU A 18 12.46 -8.16 -29.25
N GLN A 19 11.30 -8.12 -29.92
CA GLN A 19 10.88 -6.97 -30.74
C GLN A 19 10.60 -5.70 -29.92
N MET A 20 10.24 -5.82 -28.64
CA MET A 20 10.08 -4.67 -27.72
C MET A 20 11.42 -4.23 -27.08
N GLY A 21 12.49 -5.00 -27.20
CA GLY A 21 13.77 -4.75 -26.51
C GLY A 21 14.79 -3.89 -27.28
N SER A 22 14.56 -3.56 -28.54
CA SER A 22 15.55 -2.93 -29.43
C SER A 22 15.69 -1.41 -29.26
N SER A 23 15.80 -0.91 -28.03
CA SER A 23 15.97 0.53 -27.74
C SER A 23 17.40 0.86 -27.28
N PHE A 24 17.93 1.98 -27.80
CA PHE A 24 19.29 2.49 -27.55
C PHE A 24 19.72 2.54 -26.06
N PRO A 25 18.84 2.91 -25.08
CA PRO A 25 19.22 2.93 -23.67
C PRO A 25 19.69 1.59 -23.09
N CYS A 26 19.17 0.46 -23.60
CA CYS A 26 19.53 -0.85 -23.08
C CYS A 26 20.96 -1.28 -23.52
N GLN A 27 21.51 -0.73 -24.61
CA GLN A 27 22.93 -0.90 -24.95
C GLN A 27 23.86 -0.16 -23.98
N ILE A 28 23.53 1.07 -23.59
CA ILE A 28 24.37 1.88 -22.68
C ILE A 28 24.49 1.20 -21.30
N CYS A 29 23.39 0.63 -20.79
CA CYS A 29 23.40 -0.15 -19.55
C CYS A 29 24.28 -1.40 -19.63
N VAL A 30 24.34 -2.06 -20.80
CA VAL A 30 25.19 -3.24 -21.03
C VAL A 30 26.67 -2.85 -21.09
N VAL A 31 27.04 -1.79 -21.83
CA VAL A 31 28.44 -1.35 -21.95
C VAL A 31 29.00 -0.89 -20.60
N GLY A 32 28.24 -0.05 -19.86
CA GLY A 32 28.66 0.43 -18.54
C GLY A 32 28.86 -0.68 -17.51
N LEU A 33 28.13 -1.80 -17.64
CA LEU A 33 28.23 -2.94 -16.73
C LEU A 33 29.34 -3.93 -17.15
N LEU A 34 29.54 -4.15 -18.45
CA LEU A 34 30.61 -5.03 -18.96
C LEU A 34 32.01 -4.49 -18.64
N CYS A 35 32.25 -3.17 -18.76
CA CYS A 35 33.55 -2.58 -18.44
C CYS A 35 33.98 -2.81 -16.98
N GLY A 36 33.04 -2.87 -16.02
CA GLY A 36 33.33 -3.22 -14.62
C GLY A 36 33.59 -4.72 -14.38
N VAL A 37 33.03 -5.59 -15.21
CA VAL A 37 33.17 -7.06 -15.09
C VAL A 37 34.50 -7.54 -15.69
N CYS A 38 34.95 -6.98 -16.82
CA CYS A 38 36.22 -7.37 -17.43
C CYS A 38 37.43 -7.09 -16.52
N ILE A 39 37.40 -6.00 -15.75
CA ILE A 39 38.48 -5.65 -14.80
C ILE A 39 38.53 -6.62 -13.61
N THR A 40 37.38 -7.17 -13.17
CA THR A 40 37.33 -8.07 -12.01
C THR A 40 37.66 -9.53 -12.35
N TYR A 41 37.33 -10.00 -13.56
CA TYR A 41 37.68 -11.37 -13.97
C TYR A 41 39.19 -11.61 -14.12
N PHE A 42 39.97 -10.59 -14.53
CA PHE A 42 41.42 -10.72 -14.70
C PHE A 42 42.20 -10.99 -13.40
N PHE A 43 41.64 -10.62 -12.24
CA PHE A 43 42.28 -10.85 -10.92
C PHE A 43 41.81 -12.14 -10.22
N LEU A 44 40.70 -12.75 -10.65
CA LEU A 44 40.14 -13.97 -10.05
C LEU A 44 40.64 -15.26 -10.71
N ALA A 45 41.17 -15.20 -11.94
CA ALA A 45 41.62 -16.38 -12.69
C ALA A 45 42.92 -17.03 -12.19
N VAL A 46 43.59 -16.46 -11.18
CA VAL A 46 44.92 -16.90 -10.69
C VAL A 46 44.81 -17.74 -9.39
N LEU A 47 43.68 -17.71 -8.69
CA LEU A 47 43.56 -18.25 -7.32
C LEU A 47 42.31 -19.10 -7.06
N THR A 48 42.18 -20.25 -7.73
CA THR A 48 41.63 -21.50 -7.16
C THR A 48 41.93 -22.71 -8.06
N SER A 49 42.94 -23.49 -7.70
CA SER A 49 43.12 -24.87 -8.18
C SER A 49 42.89 -25.86 -7.02
N PHE A 50 42.58 -27.11 -7.35
CA PHE A 50 42.32 -28.27 -6.48
C PHE A 50 41.01 -28.28 -5.67
N GLY A 51 40.45 -29.50 -5.48
CA GLY A 51 39.51 -29.81 -4.40
C GLY A 51 38.16 -30.42 -4.78
N SER A 52 38.12 -31.57 -5.48
CA SER A 52 36.86 -32.32 -5.71
C SER A 52 36.66 -33.45 -4.69
N SER A 53 35.41 -33.69 -4.28
CA SER A 53 34.97 -34.94 -3.65
C SER A 53 33.45 -35.12 -3.76
N GLU A 54 32.99 -36.36 -3.89
CA GLU A 54 31.58 -36.76 -3.98
C GLU A 54 31.24 -37.71 -2.82
N PHE A 55 29.95 -37.79 -2.44
CA PHE A 55 29.12 -39.03 -2.48
C PHE A 55 27.87 -38.90 -1.59
N GLY A 56 26.85 -39.73 -1.86
CA GLY A 56 25.77 -40.03 -0.90
C GLY A 56 24.35 -39.84 -1.42
N SER A 57 23.80 -40.85 -2.09
CA SER A 57 22.38 -40.93 -2.45
C SER A 57 21.69 -42.09 -1.72
N VAL A 58 20.45 -41.87 -1.28
CA VAL A 58 19.52 -42.89 -0.77
C VAL A 58 18.11 -42.54 -1.24
N ALA A 59 17.27 -43.53 -1.53
CA ALA A 59 15.93 -43.32 -2.08
C ALA A 59 14.89 -44.35 -1.56
N TYR A 60 13.62 -43.97 -1.71
CA TYR A 60 12.38 -44.76 -1.59
C TYR A 60 11.96 -45.34 -0.23
N SER A 61 10.71 -45.01 0.12
CA SER A 61 9.70 -46.00 0.54
C SER A 61 8.31 -45.43 0.28
N THR A 62 7.38 -46.26 -0.17
CA THR A 62 5.98 -45.91 -0.46
C THR A 62 5.07 -47.08 -0.06
N THR A 63 4.03 -46.79 0.72
CA THR A 63 2.92 -47.72 1.02
C THR A 63 1.60 -46.97 1.01
N SER A 64 0.53 -47.66 0.61
CA SER A 64 -0.79 -47.11 0.34
C SER A 64 -1.84 -47.57 1.36
N ALA A 65 -2.89 -46.77 1.52
CA ALA A 65 -4.28 -47.23 1.69
C ALA A 65 -5.23 -46.03 1.51
N GLY A 66 -6.46 -46.26 1.08
CA GLY A 66 -7.51 -45.25 0.99
C GLY A 66 -8.90 -45.88 1.12
N ILE A 67 -9.89 -45.06 1.47
CA ILE A 67 -11.30 -45.45 1.55
C ILE A 67 -12.15 -44.35 0.88
N LEU A 68 -13.25 -44.73 0.24
CA LEU A 68 -14.14 -43.85 -0.51
C LEU A 68 -15.57 -43.93 0.02
N TRP A 69 -16.26 -42.77 0.04
CA TRP A 69 -17.69 -42.62 -0.29
C TRP A 69 -18.69 -43.09 0.81
N PRO A 70 -20.00 -42.72 0.77
CA PRO A 70 -20.79 -42.32 -0.40
C PRO A 70 -21.61 -41.01 -0.33
N ASN A 71 -22.22 -40.69 -1.48
CA ASN A 71 -23.25 -39.67 -1.66
C ASN A 71 -24.57 -40.04 -0.95
N SER A 72 -25.49 -39.08 -0.86
CA SER A 72 -26.93 -39.34 -0.72
C SER A 72 -27.71 -38.45 -1.69
N SER A 73 -28.91 -38.89 -2.08
CA SER A 73 -29.74 -38.26 -3.11
C SER A 73 -31.23 -38.47 -2.84
N SER A 74 -32.01 -37.41 -3.00
CA SER A 74 -33.47 -37.40 -3.06
C SER A 74 -33.89 -36.10 -3.74
N GLU A 75 -34.94 -35.98 -4.55
CA GLU A 75 -35.79 -36.88 -5.34
C GLU A 75 -36.77 -35.91 -6.04
N VAL A 76 -37.44 -36.30 -7.12
CA VAL A 76 -38.32 -35.40 -7.88
C VAL A 76 -39.78 -35.79 -7.68
N ILE A 77 -40.63 -34.83 -7.33
CA ILE A 77 -42.09 -35.01 -7.29
C ILE A 77 -42.74 -34.09 -8.33
N ASN A 78 -43.21 -34.70 -9.41
CA ASN A 78 -44.14 -34.08 -10.35
C ASN A 78 -45.58 -34.34 -9.87
N ILE A 79 -46.41 -33.31 -9.79
CA ILE A 79 -47.87 -33.44 -9.82
C ILE A 79 -48.41 -32.41 -10.81
N ILE A 80 -49.19 -32.89 -11.80
CA ILE A 80 -49.95 -32.07 -12.74
C ILE A 80 -51.41 -32.50 -12.64
N THR A 81 -52.29 -31.54 -12.36
CA THR A 81 -53.73 -31.63 -12.67
C THR A 81 -54.23 -30.28 -13.14
N SER A 82 -55.06 -30.29 -14.18
CA SER A 82 -55.54 -29.12 -14.92
C SER A 82 -56.71 -28.37 -14.24
N GLY A 83 -56.83 -27.06 -14.46
CA GLY A 83 -58.01 -26.28 -14.09
C GLY A 83 -58.00 -24.83 -14.59
N ASP A 84 -58.65 -24.60 -15.74
CA ASP A 84 -59.10 -23.32 -16.33
C ASP A 84 -58.16 -22.11 -16.52
N CYS A 85 -58.54 -21.22 -17.46
CA CYS A 85 -57.71 -20.12 -17.96
C CYS A 85 -58.52 -18.82 -18.11
N SER A 86 -58.46 -17.90 -17.14
CA SER A 86 -59.20 -16.62 -17.21
C SER A 86 -58.78 -15.50 -16.22
N SER A 87 -57.49 -15.14 -16.09
CA SER A 87 -57.12 -13.91 -15.33
C SER A 87 -55.78 -13.22 -15.69
N MET A 88 -55.61 -12.70 -16.90
CA MET A 88 -54.50 -11.77 -17.24
C MET A 88 -54.93 -10.31 -17.15
N PRO A 89 -54.77 -9.68 -15.96
CA PRO A 89 -54.12 -8.36 -15.94
C PRO A 89 -52.96 -8.24 -14.93
N LYS A 90 -53.03 -8.97 -13.81
CA LYS A 90 -52.21 -8.71 -12.60
C LYS A 90 -50.72 -9.00 -12.75
N GLU A 91 -50.33 -9.85 -13.69
CA GLU A 91 -48.92 -10.12 -13.97
C GLU A 91 -48.25 -8.96 -14.72
N THR A 92 -48.99 -8.28 -15.60
CA THR A 92 -48.51 -7.07 -16.29
C THR A 92 -48.32 -5.91 -15.32
N GLU A 93 -49.28 -5.68 -14.41
CA GLU A 93 -49.15 -4.66 -13.35
C GLU A 93 -47.93 -4.94 -12.46
N ARG A 94 -47.77 -6.16 -11.93
CA ARG A 94 -46.59 -6.54 -11.14
C ARG A 94 -45.27 -6.34 -11.90
N ARG A 95 -45.24 -6.62 -13.20
CA ARG A 95 -44.04 -6.44 -14.02
C ARG A 95 -43.74 -4.96 -14.29
N MET A 96 -44.76 -4.14 -14.48
CA MET A 96 -44.63 -2.69 -14.61
C MET A 96 -44.23 -2.03 -13.29
N ASP A 97 -44.78 -2.46 -12.16
CA ASP A 97 -44.39 -1.96 -10.83
C ASP A 97 -42.97 -2.42 -10.45
N SER A 98 -42.57 -3.64 -10.81
CA SER A 98 -41.16 -4.09 -10.67
C SER A 98 -40.23 -3.17 -11.47
N GLN A 99 -40.51 -2.95 -12.76
CA GLN A 99 -39.70 -2.06 -13.61
C GLN A 99 -39.74 -0.59 -13.13
N ARG A 100 -40.86 -0.13 -12.58
CA ARG A 100 -41.00 1.22 -12.02
C ARG A 100 -40.24 1.37 -10.70
N SER A 101 -40.21 0.32 -9.88
CA SER A 101 -39.42 0.23 -8.66
C SER A 101 -37.92 0.18 -8.96
N GLU A 102 -37.49 -0.62 -9.94
CA GLU A 102 -36.11 -0.66 -10.44
C GLU A 102 -35.68 0.71 -10.98
N LEU A 103 -36.48 1.31 -11.87
CA LEU A 103 -36.21 2.64 -12.44
C LEU A 103 -36.20 3.76 -11.38
N ASN A 104 -36.92 3.61 -10.26
CA ASN A 104 -36.88 4.54 -9.13
C ASN A 104 -35.64 4.28 -8.25
N GLY A 105 -35.27 3.02 -8.04
CA GLY A 105 -34.05 2.60 -7.37
C GLY A 105 -32.79 3.12 -8.07
N ASP A 106 -32.69 2.95 -9.39
CA ASP A 106 -31.56 3.45 -10.18
C ASP A 106 -31.44 4.99 -10.15
N LYS A 107 -32.58 5.70 -10.10
CA LYS A 107 -32.60 7.16 -9.90
C LYS A 107 -32.10 7.56 -8.51
N ARG A 108 -32.58 6.91 -7.45
CA ARG A 108 -32.12 7.14 -6.06
C ARG A 108 -30.64 6.82 -5.89
N LEU A 109 -30.17 5.73 -6.49
CA LEU A 109 -28.77 5.32 -6.54
C LEU A 109 -27.90 6.39 -7.23
N SER A 110 -28.33 6.85 -8.40
CA SER A 110 -27.64 7.91 -9.16
C SER A 110 -27.61 9.23 -8.39
N LEU A 111 -28.72 9.59 -7.71
CA LEU A 111 -28.84 10.80 -6.91
C LEU A 111 -27.91 10.77 -5.68
N LEU A 112 -27.87 9.66 -4.93
CA LEU A 112 -27.01 9.51 -3.76
C LEU A 112 -25.52 9.53 -4.15
N TYR A 113 -25.15 8.80 -5.21
CA TYR A 113 -23.79 8.85 -5.76
C TYR A 113 -23.39 10.27 -6.21
N SER A 114 -24.32 11.01 -6.83
CA SER A 114 -24.09 12.41 -7.25
C SER A 114 -23.97 13.37 -6.06
N ALA A 115 -24.74 13.17 -5.00
CA ALA A 115 -24.64 13.96 -3.77
C ALA A 115 -23.29 13.75 -3.07
N TRP A 116 -22.82 12.50 -2.97
CA TRP A 116 -21.48 12.20 -2.45
C TRP A 116 -20.36 12.73 -3.36
N SER A 117 -20.54 12.67 -4.69
CA SER A 117 -19.61 13.29 -5.64
C SER A 117 -19.50 14.81 -5.43
N ALA A 118 -20.61 15.47 -5.10
CA ALA A 118 -20.61 16.89 -4.78
C ALA A 118 -19.88 17.16 -3.46
N MET A 119 -20.25 16.46 -2.38
CA MET A 119 -19.62 16.62 -1.05
C MET A 119 -18.11 16.34 -1.04
N LEU A 120 -17.62 15.48 -1.94
CA LEU A 120 -16.18 15.23 -2.13
C LEU A 120 -15.46 16.37 -2.87
N ASN A 121 -16.15 17.04 -3.79
CA ASN A 121 -15.61 18.15 -4.58
C ASN A 121 -15.80 19.54 -3.91
N GLU A 122 -16.55 19.63 -2.81
CA GLU A 122 -16.74 20.83 -1.99
C GLU A 122 -15.43 21.24 -1.27
N SER A 123 -14.59 21.98 -1.99
CA SER A 123 -13.51 22.78 -1.37
C SER A 123 -14.08 23.97 -0.59
N VAL A 124 -13.28 24.49 0.35
CA VAL A 124 -13.76 25.16 1.58
C VAL A 124 -14.62 26.41 1.38
N ASP A 125 -14.50 27.11 0.25
CA ASP A 125 -15.14 28.43 0.00
C ASP A 125 -16.26 28.40 -1.08
N GLY A 126 -16.90 27.24 -1.30
CA GLY A 126 -17.89 27.01 -2.38
C GLY A 126 -19.26 26.47 -1.92
N GLU A 127 -19.94 27.16 -1.00
CA GLU A 127 -21.05 26.60 -0.18
C GLU A 127 -22.30 26.07 -0.92
N GLY A 128 -22.30 24.75 -1.19
CA GLY A 128 -23.51 23.93 -1.27
C GLY A 128 -24.43 24.17 -2.47
N ASP A 129 -24.03 24.97 -3.46
CA ASP A 129 -24.88 25.32 -4.61
C ASP A 129 -25.27 24.08 -5.44
N PHE A 130 -24.40 23.07 -5.55
CA PHE A 130 -24.73 21.84 -6.25
C PHE A 130 -25.72 20.95 -5.47
N LEU A 131 -25.59 20.83 -4.15
CA LEU A 131 -26.58 20.11 -3.32
C LEU A 131 -27.94 20.81 -3.35
N LYS A 132 -27.97 22.15 -3.31
CA LYS A 132 -29.18 22.96 -3.50
C LYS A 132 -29.81 22.72 -4.89
N ARG A 133 -29.02 22.62 -5.97
CA ARG A 133 -29.51 22.23 -7.32
C ARG A 133 -30.07 20.81 -7.40
N LEU A 134 -29.61 19.89 -6.55
CA LEU A 134 -30.19 18.55 -6.39
C LEU A 134 -31.43 18.53 -5.48
N GLY A 135 -31.81 19.66 -4.85
CA GLY A 135 -32.90 19.73 -3.88
C GLY A 135 -32.57 19.16 -2.50
N LEU A 136 -31.29 18.95 -2.19
CA LEU A 136 -30.82 18.26 -0.98
C LEU A 136 -30.15 19.22 0.00
N SER A 137 -30.36 19.01 1.31
CA SER A 137 -29.52 19.60 2.36
C SER A 137 -28.38 18.64 2.72
N ARG A 138 -27.24 19.16 3.15
CA ARG A 138 -26.08 18.33 3.56
C ARG A 138 -26.42 17.39 4.73
N SER A 139 -27.36 17.74 5.60
CA SER A 139 -27.87 16.88 6.68
C SER A 139 -28.89 15.82 6.22
N SER A 140 -29.50 15.98 5.04
CA SER A 140 -30.39 14.97 4.46
C SER A 140 -29.65 13.83 3.74
N VAL A 141 -28.37 14.02 3.39
CA VAL A 141 -27.58 13.02 2.66
C VAL A 141 -27.01 11.99 3.65
N PRO A 142 -27.28 10.67 3.47
CA PRO A 142 -26.65 9.61 4.26
C PRO A 142 -25.12 9.68 4.23
N GLU A 143 -24.47 9.24 5.31
CA GLU A 143 -23.01 9.13 5.36
C GLU A 143 -22.48 8.16 4.29
N ALA A 144 -21.33 8.51 3.70
CA ALA A 144 -20.67 7.73 2.65
C ALA A 144 -19.62 6.79 3.29
N PRO A 145 -19.92 5.50 3.52
CA PRO A 145 -19.09 4.63 4.36
C PRO A 145 -17.71 4.35 3.75
N HIS A 146 -17.51 4.59 2.45
CA HIS A 146 -16.23 4.44 1.75
C HIS A 146 -15.34 5.69 1.80
N LEU A 147 -15.75 6.76 2.49
CA LEU A 147 -15.00 8.01 2.63
C LEU A 147 -14.52 8.23 4.08
N GLU A 148 -13.28 8.70 4.22
CA GLU A 148 -12.71 9.15 5.50
C GLU A 148 -12.94 10.64 5.71
N ASN A 149 -13.25 11.07 6.94
CA ASN A 149 -13.19 12.49 7.31
C ASN A 149 -11.72 12.92 7.43
N CYS A 150 -11.12 13.36 6.33
CA CYS A 150 -9.69 13.65 6.23
C CYS A 150 -9.19 14.71 7.22
N LYS A 151 -10.03 15.68 7.60
CA LYS A 151 -9.68 16.71 8.61
C LYS A 151 -9.62 16.12 10.01
N LEU A 152 -10.62 15.33 10.39
CA LEU A 152 -10.64 14.61 11.66
C LEU A 152 -9.48 13.61 11.74
N ALA A 153 -9.25 12.83 10.67
CA ALA A 153 -8.13 11.89 10.59
C ALA A 153 -6.78 12.60 10.75
N MET A 154 -6.58 13.75 10.08
CA MET A 154 -5.37 14.58 10.23
C MET A 154 -5.19 15.08 11.67
N GLN A 155 -6.25 15.54 12.33
CA GLN A 155 -6.23 16.01 13.73
C GLN A 155 -5.91 14.87 14.72
N VAL A 156 -6.56 13.72 14.60
CA VAL A 156 -6.34 12.54 15.44
C VAL A 156 -4.91 12.01 15.23
N ASN A 157 -4.46 11.88 13.99
CA ASN A 157 -3.09 11.46 13.67
C ASN A 157 -2.05 12.45 14.22
N LYS A 158 -2.32 13.77 14.18
CA LYS A 158 -1.44 14.78 14.77
C LYS A 158 -1.32 14.62 16.29
N ASN A 159 -2.42 14.35 17.00
CA ASN A 159 -2.37 14.03 18.44
C ASN A 159 -1.59 12.73 18.73
N LEU A 160 -1.70 11.73 17.85
CA LEU A 160 -1.03 10.43 18.00
C LEU A 160 0.45 10.41 17.53
N ASP A 161 0.95 11.49 16.93
CA ASP A 161 2.35 11.64 16.49
C ASP A 161 3.17 12.61 17.34
N ASN A 162 2.54 13.38 18.23
CA ASN A 162 3.20 14.36 19.10
C ASN A 162 3.17 13.91 20.57
N ARG A 163 4.24 14.20 21.32
CA ARG A 163 4.23 14.03 22.79
C ARG A 163 3.26 15.02 23.42
N ARG A 164 2.68 14.63 24.55
CA ARG A 164 2.15 15.58 25.54
C ARG A 164 3.29 16.08 26.42
N GLU A 165 3.07 17.20 27.11
CA GLU A 165 4.08 17.76 28.01
C GLU A 165 4.48 16.74 29.10
N ASN A 166 5.79 16.55 29.27
CA ASN A 166 6.42 15.59 30.20
C ASN A 166 6.17 14.09 29.91
N GLU A 167 5.45 13.70 28.86
CA GLU A 167 5.32 12.30 28.44
C GLU A 167 6.53 11.86 27.56
N ILE A 168 7.01 10.62 27.70
CA ILE A 168 8.13 10.09 26.89
C ILE A 168 7.66 9.72 25.46
N PHE A 169 6.39 9.36 25.33
CA PHE A 169 5.73 8.89 24.11
C PHE A 169 4.58 9.83 23.75
N PRO A 170 4.08 9.81 22.49
CA PRO A 170 2.72 10.24 22.21
C PRO A 170 1.71 9.36 22.96
N PRO A 171 0.44 9.79 23.07
CA PRO A 171 -0.59 9.07 23.80
C PRO A 171 -1.08 7.83 23.03
N TRP A 172 -0.21 6.85 22.79
CA TRP A 172 -0.48 5.61 22.05
C TRP A 172 -1.28 4.56 22.85
N THR A 173 -1.41 4.75 24.16
CA THR A 173 -2.18 3.88 25.06
C THR A 173 -3.67 4.24 25.14
N ILE A 174 -4.09 5.39 24.62
CA ILE A 174 -5.50 5.80 24.62
C ILE A 174 -6.33 4.98 23.62
N TRP A 175 -7.64 4.92 23.85
CA TRP A 175 -8.59 4.32 22.91
C TRP A 175 -8.56 5.04 21.55
N LYS A 176 -8.68 4.29 20.45
CA LYS A 176 -8.55 4.86 19.11
C LYS A 176 -9.72 5.81 18.78
N GLY A 177 -9.42 6.91 18.09
CA GLY A 177 -10.41 7.87 17.63
C GLY A 177 -10.92 8.83 18.70
N LEU A 178 -12.12 9.36 18.48
CA LEU A 178 -12.74 10.35 19.38
C LEU A 178 -12.95 9.80 20.81
N LEU A 179 -13.17 8.49 20.96
CA LEU A 179 -13.24 7.82 22.28
C LEU A 179 -12.01 8.10 23.18
N GLY A 180 -10.80 8.17 22.64
CA GLY A 180 -9.61 8.52 23.43
C GLY A 180 -9.18 9.99 23.35
N VAL A 181 -9.66 10.74 22.35
CA VAL A 181 -9.26 12.14 22.13
C VAL A 181 -10.18 13.13 22.84
N GLU A 182 -11.49 12.88 22.90
CA GLU A 182 -12.47 13.80 23.50
C GLU A 182 -12.87 13.37 24.92
N LEU A 183 -13.21 12.08 25.12
CA LEU A 183 -13.68 11.57 26.41
C LEU A 183 -12.58 11.39 27.46
N LEU A 184 -11.30 11.32 27.06
CA LEU A 184 -10.13 11.33 27.96
C LEU A 184 -9.37 12.67 27.94
N ASN A 185 -10.03 13.75 27.51
CA ASN A 185 -9.44 15.08 27.52
C ASN A 185 -9.48 15.68 28.95
N PRO A 186 -8.36 16.16 29.54
CA PRO A 186 -8.30 16.57 30.96
C PRO A 186 -9.20 17.74 31.38
N THR A 187 -9.84 18.43 30.42
CA THR A 187 -10.82 19.50 30.68
C THR A 187 -12.20 18.98 31.06
N SER A 188 -12.48 17.68 30.90
CA SER A 188 -13.71 17.07 31.41
C SER A 188 -13.59 16.77 32.91
N ALA A 189 -14.40 17.46 33.73
CA ALA A 189 -14.24 17.51 35.20
C ALA A 189 -14.60 16.22 35.98
N VAL A 190 -14.61 15.05 35.32
CA VAL A 190 -15.28 13.83 35.82
C VAL A 190 -14.30 12.67 36.10
N HIS A 191 -13.09 12.63 35.53
CA HIS A 191 -12.23 11.42 35.53
C HIS A 191 -10.77 11.60 36.04
N ASN A 192 -10.55 12.52 36.99
CA ASN A 192 -9.24 12.71 37.63
C ASN A 192 -8.65 11.45 38.31
N GLN A 193 -9.47 10.46 38.69
CA GLN A 193 -8.97 9.19 39.25
C GLN A 193 -8.52 8.18 38.19
N GLN A 194 -9.07 8.24 36.96
CA GLN A 194 -8.83 7.20 35.94
C GLN A 194 -7.54 7.45 35.15
N LEU A 195 -7.25 8.72 34.84
CA LEU A 195 -5.96 9.18 34.30
C LEU A 195 -4.77 8.69 35.14
N HIS A 196 -4.93 8.63 36.47
CA HIS A 196 -3.86 8.25 37.39
C HIS A 196 -3.50 6.75 37.33
N PHE A 197 -4.44 5.89 36.89
CA PHE A 197 -4.16 4.47 36.60
C PHE A 197 -3.62 4.28 35.18
N GLU A 198 -4.11 5.03 34.19
CA GLU A 198 -3.64 4.95 32.80
C GLU A 198 -2.18 5.43 32.64
N HIS A 199 -1.76 6.47 33.37
CA HIS A 199 -0.34 6.85 33.47
C HIS A 199 0.55 5.78 34.13
N GLN A 200 -0.04 4.83 34.86
CA GLN A 200 0.68 3.70 35.46
C GLN A 200 0.66 2.43 34.60
N ALA A 201 -0.08 2.42 33.49
CA ALA A 201 -0.03 1.36 32.49
C ALA A 201 1.33 1.40 31.78
N LYS A 202 2.24 0.52 32.24
CA LYS A 202 3.68 0.48 31.90
C LYS A 202 3.97 0.90 30.45
N SER A 203 4.75 1.96 30.31
CA SER A 203 5.25 2.47 29.02
C SER A 203 5.98 1.41 28.19
N GLU A 204 6.47 0.32 28.80
CA GLU A 204 6.95 -0.88 28.11
C GLU A 204 5.99 -1.39 27.03
N GLY A 205 4.66 -1.29 27.21
CA GLY A 205 3.64 -1.75 26.25
C GLY A 205 3.10 -0.71 25.25
N ALA A 206 3.56 0.54 25.27
CA ALA A 206 3.06 1.59 24.37
C ALA A 206 3.57 1.37 22.93
N TYR A 207 2.65 1.22 21.96
CA TYR A 207 2.99 0.90 20.57
C TYR A 207 2.27 1.78 19.54
N PRO A 208 2.96 2.20 18.45
CA PRO A 208 2.38 3.11 17.46
C PRO A 208 1.08 2.61 16.79
N PRO A 209 0.04 3.46 16.72
CA PRO A 209 -1.29 3.06 16.24
C PRO A 209 -1.37 2.83 14.72
N TRP A 210 -0.34 3.24 13.95
CA TRP A 210 -0.19 2.95 12.52
C TRP A 210 0.22 1.50 12.22
N ILE A 211 0.57 0.72 13.25
CA ILE A 211 0.76 -0.74 13.13
C ILE A 211 -0.56 -1.45 13.38
N MET A 212 -0.79 -2.51 12.60
CA MET A 212 -2.06 -3.24 12.56
C MET A 212 -1.76 -4.72 12.75
N GLY A 213 -2.60 -5.41 13.53
CA GLY A 213 -2.36 -6.80 13.94
C GLY A 213 -1.38 -6.94 15.11
N SER A 214 -1.24 -8.17 15.60
CA SER A 214 -0.27 -8.56 16.64
C SER A 214 1.17 -8.70 16.07
N ASP A 215 2.16 -9.09 16.89
CA ASP A 215 3.52 -9.32 16.35
C ASP A 215 3.58 -10.57 15.46
N GLU A 216 2.70 -11.55 15.68
CA GLU A 216 2.59 -12.81 14.92
C GLU A 216 1.98 -12.59 13.51
N GLU A 217 1.16 -11.55 13.34
CA GLU A 217 0.57 -11.17 12.05
C GLU A 217 1.52 -10.28 11.20
N ASN A 218 2.67 -9.89 11.77
CA ASN A 218 3.62 -8.94 11.23
C ASN A 218 5.04 -9.53 11.08
N PHE A 219 5.93 -8.82 10.39
CA PHE A 219 7.35 -9.13 10.44
C PHE A 219 7.89 -8.97 11.88
N PRO A 220 8.90 -9.77 12.30
CA PRO A 220 9.38 -9.77 13.68
C PRO A 220 9.80 -8.39 14.17
N PHE A 221 9.44 -8.10 15.44
CA PHE A 221 9.67 -6.83 16.14
C PHE A 221 9.05 -5.58 15.50
N THR A 222 8.09 -5.68 14.56
CA THR A 222 7.50 -4.49 13.92
C THR A 222 7.00 -3.45 14.93
N ARG A 223 6.26 -3.84 15.98
CA ARG A 223 5.74 -2.87 16.97
C ARG A 223 6.87 -2.18 17.76
N ASN A 224 7.88 -2.93 18.20
CA ASN A 224 9.06 -2.38 18.90
C ASN A 224 9.86 -1.43 17.99
N VAL A 225 10.20 -1.88 16.78
CA VAL A 225 11.03 -1.13 15.84
C VAL A 225 10.39 0.19 15.43
N GLN A 226 9.08 0.21 15.21
CA GLN A 226 8.35 1.41 14.78
C GLN A 226 8.29 2.45 15.89
N ARG A 227 8.19 2.01 17.15
CA ARG A 227 8.39 2.83 18.34
C ARG A 227 9.81 3.37 18.41
N ASP A 228 10.81 2.51 18.29
CA ASP A 228 12.22 2.88 18.45
C ASP A 228 12.70 3.86 17.37
N ILE A 229 12.29 3.67 16.11
CA ILE A 229 12.52 4.63 15.03
C ILE A 229 11.87 5.97 15.37
N TRP A 230 10.63 5.97 15.86
CA TRP A 230 9.94 7.20 16.23
C TRP A 230 10.65 7.93 17.39
N ILE A 231 11.10 7.23 18.44
CA ILE A 231 11.89 7.84 19.54
C ILE A 231 13.18 8.45 18.99
N HIS A 232 13.94 7.67 18.21
CA HIS A 232 15.21 8.06 17.62
C HIS A 232 15.07 9.31 16.73
N GLN A 233 13.99 9.39 15.97
CA GLN A 233 13.68 10.52 15.09
C GLN A 233 13.14 11.74 15.84
N HIS A 234 12.50 11.57 16.99
CA HIS A 234 11.91 12.65 17.77
C HIS A 234 12.61 12.73 19.14
N PRO A 235 13.81 13.36 19.25
CA PRO A 235 14.37 13.69 20.55
C PRO A 235 13.43 14.63 21.34
N SER A 236 13.60 14.71 22.65
CA SER A 236 12.77 15.56 23.53
C SER A 236 13.20 17.03 23.56
N ASN A 237 14.35 17.33 22.97
CA ASN A 237 14.91 18.67 22.75
C ASN A 237 15.78 18.57 21.51
N CYS A 238 15.38 19.18 20.40
CA CYS A 238 16.15 19.16 19.15
C CYS A 238 17.39 20.07 19.21
N SER A 239 17.47 20.96 20.20
CA SER A 239 18.61 21.87 20.43
C SER A 239 19.70 21.30 21.34
N ASP A 240 19.54 20.07 21.85
CA ASP A 240 20.56 19.37 22.65
C ASP A 240 21.85 19.15 21.82
N PRO A 241 23.05 19.47 22.35
CA PRO A 241 24.31 19.41 21.59
C PRO A 241 24.76 17.99 21.22
N HIS A 242 24.13 16.94 21.76
CA HIS A 242 24.36 15.55 21.36
C HIS A 242 23.41 15.07 20.25
N VAL A 243 22.35 15.82 19.94
CA VAL A 243 21.51 15.56 18.77
C VAL A 243 22.30 15.93 17.51
N ARG A 244 22.32 15.00 16.56
CA ARG A 244 22.99 15.14 15.26
C ARG A 244 21.98 14.89 14.16
N PHE A 245 22.19 15.46 12.99
CA PHE A 245 21.25 15.39 11.88
C PHE A 245 21.89 14.75 10.65
N LEU A 246 21.06 14.09 9.85
CA LEU A 246 21.34 13.68 8.47
C LEU A 246 20.28 14.33 7.58
N ILE A 247 20.68 15.32 6.79
CA ILE A 247 19.76 16.10 5.96
C ILE A 247 19.81 15.58 4.53
N ALA A 248 18.64 15.26 3.96
CA ALA A 248 18.56 14.61 2.65
C ALA A 248 17.46 15.17 1.75
N ASP A 249 17.85 15.56 0.55
CA ASP A 249 16.93 15.65 -0.58
C ASP A 249 16.56 14.25 -1.08
N TRP A 250 15.33 14.10 -1.56
CA TRP A 250 14.88 12.88 -2.23
C TRP A 250 15.58 12.72 -3.59
N GLU A 251 15.69 11.48 -4.07
CA GLU A 251 16.44 11.17 -5.29
C GLU A 251 15.86 11.82 -6.56
N LYS A 252 16.57 12.78 -7.15
CA LYS A 252 16.07 13.63 -8.24
C LYS A 252 16.42 13.14 -9.66
N LEU A 253 17.23 12.10 -9.80
CA LEU A 253 17.78 11.68 -11.10
C LEU A 253 16.67 11.21 -12.09
N PRO A 254 16.71 11.65 -13.37
CA PRO A 254 15.80 11.17 -14.40
C PRO A 254 15.80 9.64 -14.51
N GLY A 255 14.61 9.05 -14.67
CA GLY A 255 14.41 7.60 -14.72
C GLY A 255 14.17 6.93 -13.36
N PHE A 256 14.38 7.63 -12.23
CA PHE A 256 13.98 7.10 -10.91
C PHE A 256 12.48 7.30 -10.63
N GLY A 257 11.70 6.26 -10.92
CA GLY A 257 10.34 6.09 -10.44
C GLY A 257 10.25 6.13 -8.91
N ILE A 258 9.10 6.52 -8.36
CA ILE A 258 8.89 6.75 -6.91
C ILE A 258 9.32 5.57 -6.00
N GLY A 259 9.14 4.31 -6.43
CA GLY A 259 9.61 3.14 -5.70
C GLY A 259 11.14 3.02 -5.55
N ALA A 260 11.90 3.64 -6.46
CA ALA A 260 13.34 3.81 -6.30
C ALA A 260 13.64 4.88 -5.25
N GLN A 261 13.00 6.05 -5.34
CA GLN A 261 13.18 7.16 -4.39
C GLN A 261 12.91 6.72 -2.93
N LEU A 262 11.80 6.01 -2.70
CA LEU A 262 11.48 5.39 -1.40
C LEU A 262 12.55 4.39 -0.94
N SER A 263 13.06 3.56 -1.85
CA SER A 263 14.12 2.58 -1.52
C SER A 263 15.46 3.24 -1.16
N GLY A 264 15.76 4.41 -1.74
CA GLY A 264 16.92 5.24 -1.37
C GLY A 264 16.72 5.90 0.00
N MET A 265 15.55 6.47 0.26
CA MET A 265 15.23 7.09 1.56
C MET A 265 15.20 6.06 2.71
N CYS A 266 14.76 4.83 2.44
CA CYS A 266 14.91 3.71 3.38
C CYS A 266 16.39 3.37 3.69
N GLY A 267 17.31 3.68 2.77
CA GLY A 267 18.76 3.56 2.98
C GLY A 267 19.33 4.70 3.83
N LEU A 268 18.89 5.93 3.58
CA LEU A 268 19.27 7.09 4.38
C LEU A 268 18.79 6.98 5.83
N LEU A 269 17.57 6.47 6.06
CA LEU A 269 17.09 6.17 7.41
C LEU A 269 17.92 5.06 8.10
N ALA A 270 18.47 4.08 7.36
CA ALA A 270 19.40 3.11 7.93
C ALA A 270 20.72 3.76 8.36
N ILE A 271 21.27 4.66 7.55
CA ILE A 271 22.49 5.42 7.87
C ILE A 271 22.24 6.29 9.12
N ALA A 272 21.13 7.04 9.14
CA ALA A 272 20.70 7.87 10.27
C ALA A 272 20.68 7.10 11.61
N ILE A 273 20.04 5.93 11.63
CA ILE A 273 19.95 5.09 12.85
C ILE A 273 21.31 4.48 13.24
N ASN A 274 22.08 3.96 12.26
CA ASN A 274 23.42 3.42 12.54
C ASN A 274 24.37 4.49 13.12
N GLU A 275 24.25 5.74 12.69
CA GLU A 275 25.07 6.87 13.14
C GLU A 275 24.49 7.65 14.33
N LYS A 276 23.31 7.29 14.87
CA LYS A 276 22.63 8.09 15.89
C LYS A 276 22.43 9.55 15.43
N ARG A 277 21.84 9.72 14.26
CA ARG A 277 21.41 11.01 13.67
C ARG A 277 19.91 11.01 13.43
N VAL A 278 19.22 12.11 13.69
CA VAL A 278 17.86 12.36 13.20
C VAL A 278 17.93 12.57 11.68
N LEU A 279 17.23 11.75 10.90
CA LEU A 279 17.00 12.02 9.48
C LEU A 279 16.07 13.24 9.35
N VAL A 280 16.39 14.16 8.44
CA VAL A 280 15.55 15.30 8.05
C VAL A 280 15.43 15.29 6.53
N THR A 281 14.21 15.30 5.99
CA THR A 281 14.01 15.39 4.54
C THR A 281 13.67 16.80 4.09
N ASN A 282 14.25 17.21 2.95
CA ASN A 282 14.11 18.54 2.39
C ASN A 282 13.30 18.50 1.08
N TYR A 283 13.93 18.63 -0.09
CA TYR A 283 13.22 18.74 -1.36
C TYR A 283 12.76 17.35 -1.87
N PHE A 284 11.44 17.15 -1.91
CA PHE A 284 10.78 16.06 -2.59
C PHE A 284 10.25 16.51 -3.96
N ASN A 285 11.03 16.24 -5.00
CA ASN A 285 10.77 16.69 -6.38
C ASN A 285 9.40 16.29 -6.95
N ARG A 286 8.75 15.27 -6.38
CA ARG A 286 7.43 14.79 -6.81
C ARG A 286 6.24 15.50 -6.16
N ALA A 287 6.45 16.26 -5.07
CA ALA A 287 5.42 17.12 -4.46
C ALA A 287 5.45 18.57 -4.99
N ASP A 288 6.22 18.84 -6.05
CA ASP A 288 6.35 20.17 -6.66
C ASP A 288 5.34 20.36 -7.81
N HIS A 289 4.06 20.43 -7.46
CA HIS A 289 2.90 20.61 -8.35
C HIS A 289 1.73 21.23 -7.56
N ASP A 290 0.64 21.59 -8.24
CA ASP A 290 -0.31 22.59 -7.72
C ASP A 290 -1.35 22.03 -6.74
N GLY A 291 -1.57 20.71 -6.71
CA GLY A 291 -2.25 20.03 -5.61
C GLY A 291 -1.50 20.15 -4.27
N CYS A 292 -0.16 20.19 -4.28
CA CYS A 292 0.66 20.43 -3.09
C CYS A 292 0.87 21.93 -2.85
N LYS A 293 0.27 22.46 -1.78
CA LYS A 293 0.17 23.90 -1.51
C LYS A 293 0.88 24.33 -0.22
N GLY A 294 1.20 25.62 -0.14
CA GLY A 294 1.78 26.23 1.07
C GLY A 294 3.11 25.59 1.50
N PRO A 295 3.39 25.49 2.82
CA PRO A 295 4.63 24.91 3.34
C PRO A 295 4.90 23.44 2.93
N SER A 296 3.86 22.71 2.49
CA SER A 296 4.00 21.32 2.03
C SER A 296 4.34 21.18 0.54
N ARG A 297 4.33 22.25 -0.26
CA ARG A 297 4.80 22.15 -1.66
C ARG A 297 6.26 21.72 -1.69
N SER A 298 6.58 20.78 -2.58
CA SER A 298 7.93 20.22 -2.77
C SER A 298 8.49 19.52 -1.52
N ARG A 299 7.65 19.14 -0.54
CA ARG A 299 8.04 18.39 0.66
C ARG A 299 7.27 17.08 0.77
N TRP A 300 7.83 16.11 1.51
CA TRP A 300 7.16 14.84 1.83
C TRP A 300 5.85 15.06 2.62
N SER A 301 5.78 16.14 3.40
CA SER A 301 4.61 16.59 4.17
C SER A 301 3.35 16.89 3.33
N CYS A 302 3.44 16.95 2.00
CA CYS A 302 2.25 16.96 1.15
C CYS A 302 1.49 15.63 1.22
N TYR A 303 2.18 14.50 1.38
CA TYR A 303 1.59 13.17 1.26
C TYR A 303 1.51 12.39 2.58
N PHE A 304 2.56 12.46 3.40
CA PHE A 304 2.64 11.73 4.68
C PHE A 304 3.31 12.61 5.73
N PHE A 305 3.17 12.24 6.99
CA PHE A 305 3.80 12.98 8.09
C PHE A 305 5.33 12.97 7.94
N PRO A 306 6.02 14.09 8.20
CA PRO A 306 7.47 14.20 8.06
C PRO A 306 8.18 13.20 8.97
N GLU A 307 9.39 12.81 8.62
CA GLU A 307 10.19 11.83 9.37
C GLU A 307 10.59 12.27 10.79
N THR A 308 10.50 13.56 11.14
CA THR A 308 10.78 14.14 12.47
C THR A 308 9.92 15.41 12.72
N SER A 309 9.97 15.95 13.94
CA SER A 309 9.25 17.16 14.35
C SER A 309 9.68 18.40 13.56
N ILE A 310 8.83 19.44 13.55
CA ILE A 310 9.15 20.73 12.92
C ILE A 310 10.33 21.41 13.62
N GLU A 311 10.42 21.33 14.96
CA GLU A 311 11.55 21.82 15.75
C GLU A 311 12.89 21.21 15.28
N CYS A 312 12.92 19.90 15.01
CA CYS A 312 14.11 19.21 14.53
C CYS A 312 14.44 19.53 13.07
N GLN A 313 13.44 19.78 12.22
CA GLN A 313 13.67 20.27 10.85
C GLN A 313 14.29 21.67 10.89
N ASP A 314 13.65 22.62 11.59
CA ASP A 314 14.08 24.01 11.65
C ASP A 314 15.48 24.14 12.28
N ARG A 315 15.75 23.43 13.37
CA ARG A 315 17.07 23.37 14.01
C ARG A 315 18.14 22.74 13.11
N ALA A 316 17.80 21.72 12.32
CA ALA A 316 18.73 21.13 11.37
C ALA A 316 19.08 22.12 10.23
N PHE A 317 18.09 22.84 9.71
CA PHE A 317 18.30 23.85 8.66
C PHE A 317 19.05 25.09 9.18
N GLU A 318 18.82 25.53 10.42
CA GLU A 318 19.64 26.54 11.09
C GLU A 318 21.11 26.11 11.15
N LEU A 319 21.36 24.88 11.62
CA LEU A 319 22.70 24.32 11.76
C LEU A 319 23.40 24.08 10.41
N MET A 320 22.70 23.92 9.29
CA MET A 320 23.34 23.89 7.95
C MET A 320 24.12 25.17 7.64
N ALA A 321 23.67 26.32 8.14
CA ALA A 321 24.34 27.61 7.93
C ALA A 321 25.53 27.82 8.89
N ASN A 322 25.72 26.96 9.90
CA ASN A 322 26.80 27.08 10.88
C ASN A 322 27.99 26.18 10.54
N GLN A 323 29.09 26.78 10.09
CA GLN A 323 30.36 26.11 9.80
C GLN A 323 30.86 25.23 10.97
N GLU A 324 30.70 25.66 12.21
CA GLU A 324 31.12 24.90 13.40
C GLU A 324 30.34 23.58 13.56
N ALA A 325 29.08 23.54 13.10
CA ALA A 325 28.25 22.33 13.15
C ALA A 325 28.69 21.28 12.12
N TRP A 326 29.28 21.70 11.00
CA TRP A 326 29.93 20.82 10.03
C TRP A 326 31.26 20.28 10.57
N GLU A 327 32.10 21.16 11.13
CA GLU A 327 33.42 20.78 11.67
C GLU A 327 33.31 19.81 12.87
N LYS A 328 32.27 19.96 13.71
CA LYS A 328 31.93 19.01 14.78
C LYS A 328 31.17 17.76 14.30
N GLY A 329 30.85 17.66 13.00
CA GLY A 329 30.10 16.54 12.41
C GLY A 329 28.66 16.39 12.91
N ILE A 330 28.09 17.46 13.49
CA ILE A 330 26.69 17.53 13.96
C ILE A 330 25.76 17.41 12.76
N ILE A 331 26.07 18.12 11.67
CA ILE A 331 25.42 17.95 10.37
C ILE A 331 26.17 16.90 9.54
N ALA A 332 25.40 16.07 8.83
CA ALA A 332 25.82 15.36 7.64
C ALA A 332 24.71 15.52 6.58
N VAL A 333 25.08 15.40 5.30
CA VAL A 333 24.13 15.39 4.18
C VAL A 333 24.23 14.09 3.38
N LYS A 334 23.20 13.81 2.58
CA LYS A 334 23.18 12.68 1.62
C LYS A 334 24.50 12.48 0.88
N ASP A 335 25.11 13.57 0.40
CA ASP A 335 26.29 13.51 -0.48
C ASP A 335 27.61 13.18 0.26
N ASN A 336 27.59 13.07 1.60
CA ASN A 336 28.67 12.46 2.37
C ASN A 336 28.76 10.93 2.17
N TYR A 337 27.75 10.30 1.57
CA TYR A 337 27.63 8.84 1.45
C TYR A 337 27.63 8.39 -0.01
N THR A 338 28.29 7.27 -0.29
CA THR A 338 28.26 6.69 -1.64
C THR A 338 26.88 6.07 -1.93
N SER A 339 26.52 6.02 -3.21
CA SER A 339 25.35 5.26 -3.68
C SER A 339 25.40 3.79 -3.22
N LYS A 340 26.58 3.21 -3.00
CA LYS A 340 26.71 1.84 -2.49
C LYS A 340 26.21 1.73 -1.04
N GLU A 341 26.46 2.73 -0.20
CA GLU A 341 26.01 2.75 1.19
C GLU A 341 24.51 3.00 1.28
N ILE A 342 23.99 3.99 0.54
CA ILE A 342 22.55 4.29 0.49
C ILE A 342 21.75 3.08 -0.05
N TRP A 343 22.11 2.56 -1.22
CA TRP A 343 21.27 1.57 -1.91
C TRP A 343 21.47 0.12 -1.43
N VAL A 344 22.68 -0.23 -0.96
CA VAL A 344 23.03 -1.63 -0.61
C VAL A 344 23.83 -1.80 0.69
N GLY A 345 23.96 -0.74 1.51
CA GLY A 345 24.75 -0.71 2.75
C GLY A 345 24.22 -1.55 3.92
N ARG A 346 24.69 -1.22 5.14
CA ARG A 346 24.44 -2.02 6.35
C ARG A 346 23.05 -1.76 6.93
N THR A 347 22.20 -2.78 6.87
CA THR A 347 20.98 -2.92 7.66
C THR A 347 21.25 -2.63 9.15
N PRO A 348 20.45 -1.80 9.85
CA PRO A 348 20.65 -1.49 11.27
C PRO A 348 20.61 -2.73 12.16
N ARG A 349 21.43 -2.76 13.21
CA ARG A 349 21.61 -3.92 14.11
C ARG A 349 21.29 -3.67 15.58
N VAL A 350 20.68 -2.53 15.91
CA VAL A 350 20.27 -2.21 17.29
C VAL A 350 19.21 -3.20 17.81
N TRP A 351 18.44 -3.83 16.92
CA TRP A 351 17.48 -4.92 17.21
C TRP A 351 18.05 -6.33 16.99
N GLY A 352 19.38 -6.48 16.87
CA GLY A 352 20.02 -7.77 16.56
C GLY A 352 19.81 -8.21 15.12
N HIS A 353 19.20 -9.39 14.92
CA HIS A 353 19.06 -10.07 13.62
C HIS A 353 17.67 -10.68 13.38
N PRO A 354 16.55 -9.93 13.49
CA PRO A 354 15.17 -10.45 13.38
C PRO A 354 14.86 -11.16 12.04
N TRP A 355 15.61 -10.85 11.00
CA TRP A 355 15.54 -11.53 9.70
C TRP A 355 16.10 -12.97 9.69
N SER A 356 16.71 -13.45 10.78
CA SER A 356 17.30 -14.81 10.85
C SER A 356 16.24 -15.92 10.99
N TYR A 357 15.10 -15.60 11.60
CA TYR A 357 13.94 -16.48 11.77
C TYR A 357 12.69 -15.99 11.01
N LEU A 358 12.82 -14.93 10.20
CA LEU A 358 11.74 -14.43 9.35
C LEU A 358 11.41 -15.45 8.24
N GLN A 359 10.22 -16.05 8.31
CA GLN A 359 9.72 -16.96 7.28
C GLN A 359 9.01 -16.17 6.16
N PRO A 360 9.37 -16.35 4.87
CA PRO A 360 8.65 -15.71 3.77
C PRO A 360 7.32 -16.41 3.47
N THR A 361 6.23 -15.67 3.44
CA THR A 361 4.92 -16.14 2.96
C THR A 361 4.70 -15.88 1.46
N THR A 362 5.79 -15.89 0.70
CA THR A 362 5.81 -15.63 -0.75
C THR A 362 5.77 -16.94 -1.52
N GLU A 363 5.00 -17.02 -2.60
CA GLU A 363 4.85 -18.24 -3.41
C GLU A 363 5.16 -17.97 -4.89
N ILE A 364 5.84 -18.93 -5.54
CA ILE A 364 6.21 -18.87 -6.97
C ILE A 364 5.93 -20.25 -7.59
N ASN A 365 5.19 -20.29 -8.70
CA ASN A 365 4.90 -21.51 -9.47
C ASN A 365 4.30 -22.68 -8.66
N GLY A 366 3.58 -22.43 -7.55
CA GLY A 366 3.04 -23.47 -6.67
C GLY A 366 3.92 -23.81 -5.46
N SER A 367 5.14 -23.27 -5.39
CA SER A 367 6.09 -23.55 -4.30
C SER A 367 6.28 -22.35 -3.38
N LEU A 368 6.05 -22.57 -2.08
CA LEU A 368 6.37 -21.58 -1.04
C LEU A 368 7.89 -21.30 -1.01
N VAL A 369 8.25 -20.04 -0.85
CA VAL A 369 9.64 -19.59 -0.76
C VAL A 369 10.12 -19.72 0.68
N THR A 370 11.05 -20.64 0.95
CA THR A 370 11.64 -20.82 2.28
C THR A 370 12.67 -19.75 2.64
N TYR A 371 13.32 -19.12 1.66
CA TYR A 371 14.35 -18.09 1.86
C TYR A 371 14.48 -17.16 0.65
N HIS A 372 14.74 -15.87 0.89
CA HIS A 372 15.19 -14.92 -0.13
C HIS A 372 16.60 -14.41 0.19
N ARG A 373 17.40 -14.12 -0.84
CA ARG A 373 18.67 -13.43 -0.63
C ARG A 373 18.44 -12.04 -0.02
N LYS A 374 19.23 -11.66 0.99
CA LYS A 374 19.13 -10.38 1.73
C LYS A 374 17.79 -10.18 2.46
N MET A 375 17.38 -11.19 3.23
CA MET A 375 16.27 -11.07 4.22
C MET A 375 16.43 -9.85 5.14
N ASP A 376 17.66 -9.51 5.51
CA ASP A 376 17.99 -8.33 6.32
C ASP A 376 17.47 -7.03 5.68
N ARG A 377 17.73 -6.86 4.37
CA ARG A 377 17.29 -5.69 3.62
C ARG A 377 15.78 -5.69 3.36
N ARG A 378 15.14 -6.87 3.19
CA ARG A 378 13.67 -6.96 3.03
C ARG A 378 12.95 -6.61 4.32
N TRP A 379 13.39 -7.18 5.45
CA TRP A 379 12.89 -6.82 6.76
C TRP A 379 13.04 -5.32 7.02
N TRP A 380 14.25 -4.76 6.84
CA TRP A 380 14.48 -3.35 7.12
C TRP A 380 13.72 -2.39 6.20
N ARG A 381 13.67 -2.63 4.88
CA ARG A 381 12.92 -1.77 3.97
C ARG A 381 11.41 -1.79 4.25
N ALA A 382 10.87 -2.91 4.74
CA ALA A 382 9.50 -2.97 5.23
C ALA A 382 9.28 -2.07 6.46
N GLN A 383 10.21 -2.07 7.42
CA GLN A 383 10.13 -1.17 8.59
C GLN A 383 10.28 0.31 8.18
N ALA A 384 11.29 0.63 7.36
CA ALA A 384 11.56 1.99 6.93
C ALA A 384 10.41 2.60 6.10
N VAL A 385 9.84 1.84 5.14
CA VAL A 385 8.71 2.35 4.36
C VAL A 385 7.46 2.56 5.23
N ARG A 386 7.22 1.69 6.21
CA ARG A 386 6.11 1.84 7.16
C ARG A 386 6.26 3.06 8.05
N TYR A 387 7.48 3.37 8.52
CA TYR A 387 7.72 4.59 9.29
C TYR A 387 7.57 5.87 8.46
N LEU A 388 8.15 5.89 7.25
CA LEU A 388 8.09 7.04 6.34
C LEU A 388 6.65 7.31 5.85
N MET A 389 5.78 6.30 5.82
CA MET A 389 4.38 6.40 5.39
C MET A 389 3.39 6.24 6.57
N ARG A 390 3.83 6.49 7.81
CA ARG A 390 3.09 6.13 9.05
C ARG A 390 1.69 6.73 9.15
N PHE A 391 1.54 8.00 8.80
CA PHE A 391 0.28 8.73 8.79
C PHE A 391 0.15 9.48 7.47
N GLN A 392 -1.05 9.45 6.90
CA GLN A 392 -1.40 10.15 5.67
C GLN A 392 -1.73 11.62 5.96
N SER A 393 -1.42 12.51 5.02
CA SER A 393 -1.91 13.89 5.04
C SER A 393 -3.40 13.98 4.68
N GLU A 394 -4.03 15.12 4.97
CA GLU A 394 -5.39 15.43 4.47
C GLU A 394 -5.48 15.30 2.94
N TYR A 395 -4.43 15.68 2.20
CA TYR A 395 -4.35 15.56 0.74
C TYR A 395 -4.32 14.09 0.27
N THR A 396 -3.48 13.24 0.86
CA THR A 396 -3.46 11.79 0.54
C THR A 396 -4.79 11.12 0.86
N CYS A 397 -5.42 11.47 1.98
CA CYS A 397 -6.76 10.99 2.30
C CYS A 397 -7.80 11.45 1.26
N GLY A 398 -7.74 12.70 0.78
CA GLY A 398 -8.59 13.18 -0.32
C GLY A 398 -8.39 12.40 -1.63
N LEU A 399 -7.15 12.05 -1.97
CA LEU A 399 -6.83 11.20 -3.12
C LEU A 399 -7.40 9.78 -2.96
N LEU A 400 -7.30 9.18 -1.77
CA LEU A 400 -7.92 7.88 -1.49
C LEU A 400 -9.44 7.93 -1.50
N ASN A 401 -10.06 8.96 -0.92
CA ASN A 401 -11.50 9.18 -0.99
C ASN A 401 -12.00 9.27 -2.43
N THR A 402 -11.25 9.95 -3.30
CA THR A 402 -11.53 10.02 -4.75
C THR A 402 -11.45 8.65 -5.40
N ALA A 403 -10.41 7.87 -5.08
CA ALA A 403 -10.21 6.53 -5.60
C ALA A 403 -11.26 5.52 -5.11
N ARG A 404 -11.61 5.56 -3.82
CA ARG A 404 -12.64 4.72 -3.19
C ARG A 404 -14.04 5.08 -3.69
N HIS A 405 -14.34 6.36 -3.93
CA HIS A 405 -15.62 6.78 -4.49
C HIS A 405 -15.80 6.33 -5.94
N ALA A 406 -14.79 6.55 -6.78
CA ALA A 406 -14.82 6.14 -8.19
C ALA A 406 -14.87 4.61 -8.36
N ALA A 407 -14.31 3.84 -7.42
CA ALA A 407 -14.34 2.39 -7.44
C ALA A 407 -15.62 1.82 -6.81
N PHE A 408 -15.93 2.18 -5.57
CA PHE A 408 -16.92 1.51 -4.72
C PHE A 408 -18.17 2.35 -4.44
N GLY A 409 -18.22 3.62 -4.83
CA GLY A 409 -19.28 4.55 -4.44
C GLY A 409 -20.69 4.13 -4.88
N LEU A 410 -20.83 3.48 -6.04
CA LEU A 410 -22.12 2.91 -6.49
C LEU A 410 -22.52 1.66 -5.68
N GLU A 411 -21.55 0.82 -5.32
CA GLU A 411 -21.75 -0.38 -4.52
C GLU A 411 -22.15 0.01 -3.07
N ALA A 412 -21.44 0.99 -2.50
CA ALA A 412 -21.75 1.60 -1.21
C ALA A 412 -23.14 2.28 -1.21
N ALA A 413 -23.47 3.06 -2.24
CA ALA A 413 -24.76 3.73 -2.35
C ALA A 413 -25.92 2.72 -2.42
N LYS A 414 -25.74 1.61 -3.14
CA LYS A 414 -26.72 0.52 -3.20
C LYS A 414 -26.91 -0.16 -1.85
N LEU A 415 -25.83 -0.42 -1.11
CA LEU A 415 -25.89 -1.01 0.23
C LEU A 415 -26.52 -0.06 1.26
N VAL A 416 -26.18 1.23 1.22
CA VAL A 416 -26.77 2.25 2.11
C VAL A 416 -28.26 2.39 1.84
N LEU A 417 -28.69 2.56 0.60
CA LEU A 417 -30.13 2.67 0.25
C LEU A 417 -30.92 1.41 0.64
N ALA A 418 -30.33 0.22 0.51
CA ALA A 418 -30.95 -1.03 0.95
C ALA A 418 -31.05 -1.20 2.48
N SER A 419 -30.39 -0.35 3.27
CA SER A 419 -30.43 -0.38 4.75
C SER A 419 -31.34 0.70 5.37
N LEU A 420 -31.90 1.61 4.56
CA LEU A 420 -32.80 2.65 5.04
C LEU A 420 -34.20 2.11 5.31
N ILE A 421 -34.77 2.51 6.46
CA ILE A 421 -36.10 2.09 6.93
C ILE A 421 -37.24 2.90 6.23
N GLY A 422 -36.90 3.81 5.32
CA GLY A 422 -37.86 4.62 4.57
C GLY A 422 -37.26 5.21 3.29
N GLU A 423 -38.11 5.81 2.46
CA GLU A 423 -37.72 6.28 1.13
C GLU A 423 -36.94 7.60 1.16
N TRP A 424 -35.63 7.54 0.90
CA TRP A 424 -34.81 8.73 0.67
C TRP A 424 -35.10 9.34 -0.72
N PRO A 425 -35.18 10.68 -0.87
CA PRO A 425 -34.86 11.74 0.11
C PRO A 425 -36.02 12.24 0.98
N GLU A 426 -37.24 11.71 0.81
CA GLU A 426 -38.46 12.24 1.46
C GLU A 426 -38.54 11.87 2.96
N ALA A 427 -37.94 10.76 3.37
CA ALA A 427 -37.76 10.38 4.77
C ALA A 427 -36.71 11.28 5.46
N VAL A 428 -37.18 12.34 6.14
CA VAL A 428 -36.33 13.26 6.92
C VAL A 428 -35.69 12.52 8.10
N LEU A 429 -34.44 12.10 7.93
CA LEU A 429 -33.62 11.48 8.95
C LEU A 429 -33.13 12.50 9.99
N ASN A 430 -34.01 12.87 10.93
CA ASN A 430 -33.62 13.44 12.22
C ASN A 430 -32.91 12.36 13.08
N LYS A 431 -31.74 11.91 12.63
CA LYS A 431 -30.85 11.05 13.40
C LYS A 431 -30.20 11.86 14.52
N THR A 432 -30.66 11.65 15.75
CA THR A 432 -29.78 11.82 16.91
C THR A 432 -28.66 10.78 16.79
N ILE A 433 -27.46 11.22 16.46
CA ILE A 433 -26.26 10.37 16.40
C ILE A 433 -26.02 9.84 17.82
N SER A 434 -25.84 8.52 17.96
CA SER A 434 -25.55 7.88 19.24
C SER A 434 -24.08 8.06 19.64
N ASP A 435 -23.76 7.99 20.93
CA ASP A 435 -22.36 8.00 21.42
C ASP A 435 -21.51 6.89 20.78
N MET A 436 -22.13 5.76 20.42
CA MET A 436 -21.47 4.67 19.70
C MET A 436 -21.10 5.07 18.26
N GLU A 437 -22.00 5.70 17.52
CA GLU A 437 -21.72 6.28 16.20
C GLU A 437 -20.64 7.39 16.31
N GLN A 438 -20.80 8.32 17.26
CA GLN A 438 -19.93 9.50 17.41
C GLN A 438 -18.51 9.16 17.89
N PHE A 439 -18.35 8.37 18.96
CA PHE A 439 -17.04 8.18 19.59
C PHE A 439 -16.31 6.92 19.14
N VAL A 440 -17.05 5.85 18.80
CA VAL A 440 -16.49 4.52 18.53
C VAL A 440 -16.45 4.20 17.03
N TRP A 441 -17.57 4.34 16.33
CA TRP A 441 -17.66 4.01 14.90
C TRP A 441 -17.14 5.12 13.99
N SER A 442 -17.00 6.36 14.45
CA SER A 442 -16.28 7.42 13.72
C SER A 442 -14.81 7.09 13.42
N ASN A 443 -14.23 6.09 14.10
CA ASN A 443 -12.90 5.53 13.84
C ASN A 443 -12.95 4.15 13.14
N HIS A 444 -14.06 3.80 12.49
CA HIS A 444 -14.06 2.66 11.58
C HIS A 444 -13.19 2.96 10.35
N LYS A 445 -12.64 1.93 9.72
CA LYS A 445 -11.96 2.09 8.42
C LYS A 445 -13.01 2.27 7.33
N PRO A 446 -12.75 3.09 6.30
CA PRO A 446 -13.65 3.25 5.18
C PRO A 446 -13.94 1.90 4.53
N TRP A 447 -15.21 1.69 4.23
CA TRP A 447 -15.71 0.52 3.55
C TRP A 447 -15.15 0.43 2.13
N ILE A 448 -14.73 -0.77 1.75
CA ILE A 448 -14.36 -1.15 0.38
C ILE A 448 -14.96 -2.52 0.10
N SER A 449 -15.23 -2.84 -1.17
CA SER A 449 -15.71 -4.18 -1.55
C SER A 449 -14.68 -5.23 -1.13
N ARG A 450 -15.06 -6.14 -0.21
CA ARG A 450 -14.19 -7.19 0.35
C ARG A 450 -14.79 -8.58 0.16
N PRO A 451 -13.96 -9.63 -0.04
CA PRO A 451 -12.50 -9.59 -0.06
C PRO A 451 -11.95 -8.98 -1.37
N LEU A 452 -10.91 -8.15 -1.25
CA LEU A 452 -10.26 -7.47 -2.36
C LEU A 452 -8.90 -8.10 -2.67
N LEU A 453 -8.65 -8.41 -3.94
CA LEU A 453 -7.32 -8.81 -4.43
C LEU A 453 -6.65 -7.61 -5.09
N SER A 454 -5.48 -7.18 -4.60
CA SER A 454 -4.66 -6.24 -5.35
C SER A 454 -3.76 -6.97 -6.35
N MET A 455 -3.68 -6.46 -7.57
CA MET A 455 -2.87 -7.01 -8.65
C MET A 455 -2.02 -5.91 -9.28
N HIS A 456 -0.69 -6.04 -9.21
CA HIS A 456 0.24 -5.08 -9.81
C HIS A 456 0.95 -5.66 -11.03
N VAL A 457 0.54 -5.25 -12.22
CA VAL A 457 1.01 -5.76 -13.52
C VAL A 457 1.97 -4.76 -14.15
N ARG A 458 3.28 -5.04 -14.05
CA ARG A 458 4.35 -4.20 -14.63
C ARG A 458 4.94 -4.86 -15.88
N MET A 459 4.93 -4.13 -16.99
CA MET A 459 5.32 -4.58 -18.33
C MET A 459 6.28 -3.56 -18.96
N GLY A 460 6.30 -3.42 -20.30
CA GLY A 460 7.06 -2.39 -21.00
C GLY A 460 8.57 -2.42 -20.73
N ASP A 461 9.14 -1.24 -20.44
CA ASP A 461 10.57 -1.02 -20.27
C ASP A 461 11.25 -1.87 -19.17
N LYS A 462 10.46 -2.41 -18.22
CA LYS A 462 10.96 -3.32 -17.18
C LYS A 462 11.41 -4.70 -17.68
N ALA A 463 11.42 -4.96 -18.99
CA ALA A 463 12.02 -6.16 -19.57
C ALA A 463 13.56 -6.25 -19.43
N CYS A 464 14.27 -5.12 -19.34
CA CYS A 464 15.70 -5.06 -19.69
C CYS A 464 16.78 -5.35 -18.63
N GLU A 465 16.65 -5.47 -17.29
CA GLU A 465 15.60 -5.61 -16.28
C GLU A 465 15.03 -7.02 -15.97
N MET A 466 13.72 -7.19 -15.73
CA MET A 466 13.13 -8.43 -15.18
C MET A 466 12.37 -9.23 -16.25
N LYS A 467 12.08 -10.52 -15.99
CA LYS A 467 11.13 -11.27 -16.82
C LYS A 467 9.74 -10.63 -16.68
N VAL A 468 9.33 -9.88 -17.70
CA VAL A 468 7.93 -9.48 -17.91
C VAL A 468 7.10 -10.74 -18.18
N VAL A 469 5.87 -10.75 -17.69
CA VAL A 469 4.93 -11.86 -17.81
C VAL A 469 3.59 -11.32 -18.28
N GLU A 470 2.94 -12.05 -19.17
CA GLU A 470 1.61 -11.74 -19.70
C GLU A 470 0.54 -11.69 -18.60
N PHE A 471 -0.50 -10.88 -18.79
CA PHE A 471 -1.58 -10.64 -17.82
C PHE A 471 -2.32 -11.93 -17.44
N GLU A 472 -2.45 -12.83 -18.40
CA GLU A 472 -3.08 -14.13 -18.32
C GLU A 472 -2.50 -15.02 -17.19
N GLU A 473 -1.20 -14.89 -16.88
CA GLU A 473 -0.58 -15.58 -15.73
C GLU A 473 -0.94 -14.95 -14.38
N TYR A 474 -1.14 -13.63 -14.32
CA TYR A 474 -1.65 -12.97 -13.12
C TYR A 474 -3.09 -13.41 -12.83
N MET A 475 -3.93 -13.55 -13.87
CA MET A 475 -5.29 -14.09 -13.74
C MET A 475 -5.28 -15.57 -13.33
N ARG A 476 -4.38 -16.40 -13.88
CA ARG A 476 -4.19 -17.79 -13.44
C ARG A 476 -3.85 -17.91 -11.94
N LEU A 477 -3.11 -16.94 -11.39
CA LEU A 477 -2.86 -16.84 -9.95
C LEU A 477 -4.11 -16.36 -9.18
N ALA A 478 -4.87 -15.39 -9.71
CA ALA A 478 -6.11 -14.87 -9.10
C ALA A 478 -7.18 -15.96 -8.97
N ASP A 479 -7.43 -16.72 -10.04
CA ASP A 479 -8.39 -17.83 -10.05
C ASP A 479 -7.99 -18.92 -9.05
N ARG A 480 -6.69 -19.12 -8.81
CA ARG A 480 -6.19 -20.06 -7.79
C ARG A 480 -6.45 -19.55 -6.36
N ILE A 481 -6.39 -18.25 -6.11
CA ILE A 481 -6.86 -17.68 -4.83
C ILE A 481 -8.37 -17.89 -4.70
N ARG A 482 -9.14 -17.56 -5.74
CA ARG A 482 -10.62 -17.71 -5.76
C ARG A 482 -11.09 -19.15 -5.53
N LYS A 483 -10.34 -20.16 -5.99
CA LYS A 483 -10.60 -21.59 -5.67
C LYS A 483 -10.54 -21.92 -4.18
N ARG A 484 -9.83 -21.13 -3.36
CA ARG A 484 -9.84 -21.23 -1.89
C ARG A 484 -10.77 -20.21 -1.22
N PHE A 485 -11.02 -19.08 -1.87
CA PHE A 485 -11.87 -17.99 -1.38
C PHE A 485 -12.95 -17.65 -2.43
N PRO A 486 -14.05 -18.42 -2.54
CA PRO A 486 -15.00 -18.30 -3.66
C PRO A 486 -15.66 -16.92 -3.80
N ASN A 487 -15.84 -16.23 -2.67
CA ASN A 487 -16.40 -14.88 -2.59
C ASN A 487 -15.46 -13.79 -3.14
N LEU A 488 -14.21 -14.13 -3.50
CA LEU A 488 -13.27 -13.20 -4.12
C LEU A 488 -13.66 -12.95 -5.58
N ASN A 489 -14.39 -11.87 -5.81
CA ASN A 489 -14.82 -11.36 -7.11
C ASN A 489 -14.16 -10.03 -7.50
N SER A 490 -13.53 -9.33 -6.56
CA SER A 490 -13.05 -7.94 -6.72
C SER A 490 -11.52 -7.84 -6.83
N ILE A 491 -11.03 -7.16 -7.88
CA ILE A 491 -9.60 -6.91 -8.14
C ILE A 491 -9.31 -5.40 -8.20
N TRP A 492 -8.37 -4.92 -7.39
CA TRP A 492 -7.72 -3.63 -7.58
C TRP A 492 -6.50 -3.76 -8.50
N LEU A 493 -6.63 -3.32 -9.75
CA LEU A 493 -5.65 -3.49 -10.82
C LEU A 493 -4.77 -2.25 -11.00
N SER A 494 -3.51 -2.35 -10.60
CA SER A 494 -2.49 -1.31 -10.81
C SER A 494 -1.59 -1.68 -11.98
N THR A 495 -1.60 -0.87 -13.03
CA THR A 495 -0.75 -1.05 -14.23
C THR A 495 -0.61 0.25 -15.02
N GLU A 496 0.56 0.44 -15.60
CA GLU A 496 0.89 1.51 -16.55
C GLU A 496 0.42 1.24 -17.98
N MET A 497 0.10 0.00 -18.35
CA MET A 497 -0.20 -0.40 -19.74
C MET A 497 -1.70 -0.38 -20.03
N GLN A 498 -2.08 0.18 -21.18
CA GLN A 498 -3.47 0.17 -21.64
C GLN A 498 -3.94 -1.23 -22.05
N GLU A 499 -3.07 -2.03 -22.68
CA GLU A 499 -3.36 -3.41 -23.09
C GLU A 499 -3.88 -4.28 -21.93
N VAL A 500 -3.37 -4.07 -20.71
CA VAL A 500 -3.77 -4.82 -19.52
C VAL A 500 -5.21 -4.49 -19.09
N ILE A 501 -5.63 -3.23 -19.26
CA ILE A 501 -7.01 -2.78 -19.01
C ILE A 501 -7.96 -3.32 -20.09
N ASP A 502 -7.52 -3.35 -21.35
CA ASP A 502 -8.33 -3.89 -22.44
C ASP A 502 -8.47 -5.42 -22.32
N LYS A 503 -7.39 -6.12 -21.92
CA LYS A 503 -7.42 -7.56 -21.58
C LYS A 503 -8.28 -7.87 -20.37
N SER A 504 -8.40 -7.00 -19.36
CA SER A 504 -9.21 -7.29 -18.16
C SER A 504 -10.70 -7.43 -18.49
N ARG A 505 -11.19 -6.79 -19.56
CA ARG A 505 -12.56 -6.94 -20.08
C ARG A 505 -12.89 -8.37 -20.56
N LEU A 506 -11.88 -9.20 -20.83
CA LEU A 506 -12.05 -10.60 -21.21
C LEU A 506 -12.41 -11.52 -20.02
N TYR A 507 -12.41 -10.98 -18.79
CA TYR A 507 -12.68 -11.71 -17.56
C TYR A 507 -13.95 -11.18 -16.85
N PRO A 508 -15.15 -11.22 -17.48
CA PRO A 508 -16.38 -10.57 -16.99
C PRO A 508 -16.96 -11.16 -15.70
N HIS A 509 -16.34 -12.20 -15.13
CA HIS A 509 -16.68 -12.79 -13.84
C HIS A 509 -15.87 -12.18 -12.67
N TRP A 510 -15.07 -11.15 -12.95
CA TRP A 510 -14.24 -10.38 -12.03
C TRP A 510 -14.58 -8.87 -12.13
N ASN A 511 -14.78 -8.21 -10.99
CA ASN A 511 -14.94 -6.77 -10.90
C ASN A 511 -13.55 -6.11 -10.87
N PHE A 512 -13.17 -5.39 -11.92
CA PHE A 512 -11.89 -4.68 -11.97
C PHE A 512 -12.06 -3.20 -11.61
N TYR A 513 -11.36 -2.78 -10.56
CA TYR A 513 -11.26 -1.39 -10.13
C TYR A 513 -9.83 -0.91 -10.41
N TYR A 514 -9.68 0.27 -11.01
CA TYR A 514 -8.36 0.83 -11.34
C TYR A 514 -8.41 2.36 -11.42
N THR A 515 -7.26 3.01 -11.27
CA THR A 515 -7.17 4.48 -11.35
C THR A 515 -7.48 5.01 -12.75
N ASN A 516 -8.24 6.10 -12.85
CA ASN A 516 -8.60 6.73 -14.12
C ASN A 516 -7.48 7.64 -14.63
N VAL A 517 -6.52 7.04 -15.34
CA VAL A 517 -5.32 7.69 -15.86
C VAL A 517 -5.07 7.24 -17.30
N THR A 518 -4.56 8.15 -18.14
CA THR A 518 -3.99 7.81 -19.45
C THR A 518 -2.88 6.77 -19.26
N ARG A 519 -2.80 5.77 -20.14
CA ARG A 519 -1.87 4.64 -20.01
C ARG A 519 -0.93 4.52 -21.21
N GLN A 520 0.19 3.82 -21.00
CA GLN A 520 1.16 3.50 -22.03
C GLN A 520 0.53 2.64 -23.12
N MET A 521 0.88 2.94 -24.36
CA MET A 521 0.54 2.16 -25.55
C MET A 521 1.84 1.88 -26.31
N GLY A 522 2.00 0.66 -26.84
CA GLY A 522 3.20 0.26 -27.56
C GLY A 522 4.46 0.24 -26.70
N ASN A 523 5.48 1.00 -27.09
CA ASN A 523 6.85 0.95 -26.55
C ASN A 523 7.35 2.29 -25.95
N THR A 524 6.45 3.19 -25.56
CA THR A 524 6.79 4.44 -24.87
C THR A 524 7.59 4.17 -23.59
N THR A 525 8.69 4.90 -23.36
CA THR A 525 9.49 4.72 -22.14
C THR A 525 8.73 5.20 -20.89
N MET A 526 8.99 4.62 -19.71
CA MET A 526 8.35 5.07 -18.47
C MET A 526 8.64 6.55 -18.19
N ALA A 527 9.83 7.05 -18.53
CA ALA A 527 10.20 8.45 -18.36
C ALA A 527 9.37 9.39 -19.28
N SER A 528 9.21 9.02 -20.55
CA SER A 528 8.34 9.75 -21.49
C SER A 528 6.87 9.73 -21.03
N TYR A 529 6.41 8.61 -20.49
CA TYR A 529 5.07 8.44 -19.96
C TYR A 529 4.81 9.28 -18.70
N GLU A 530 5.67 9.18 -17.67
CA GLU A 530 5.54 10.00 -16.45
C GLU A 530 5.58 11.50 -16.77
N ALA A 531 6.40 11.92 -17.76
CA ALA A 531 6.39 13.29 -18.27
C ALA A 531 5.06 13.66 -18.94
N SER A 532 4.50 12.79 -19.79
CA SER A 532 3.22 13.05 -20.50
C SER A 532 2.00 13.16 -19.58
N LEU A 533 2.06 12.54 -18.39
CA LEU A 533 1.02 12.64 -17.36
C LEU A 533 1.08 13.94 -16.55
N GLY A 534 2.23 14.62 -16.54
CA GLY A 534 2.54 15.64 -15.54
C GLY A 534 2.89 15.06 -14.16
N ARG A 535 3.57 15.87 -13.35
CA ARG A 535 4.18 15.46 -12.07
C ARG A 535 3.17 15.07 -10.98
N GLU A 536 2.01 15.75 -10.94
CA GLU A 536 0.93 15.45 -9.99
C GLU A 536 0.35 14.06 -10.25
N THR A 537 -0.17 13.85 -11.46
CA THR A 537 -0.74 12.59 -11.95
C THR A 537 0.22 11.40 -11.80
N SER A 538 1.50 11.58 -12.15
CA SER A 538 2.55 10.56 -12.04
C SER A 538 3.09 10.33 -10.62
N THR A 539 2.52 11.01 -9.60
CA THR A 539 2.85 10.80 -8.18
C THR A 539 1.61 10.36 -7.38
N ASN A 540 0.49 11.06 -7.54
CA ASN A 540 -0.78 10.76 -6.89
C ASN A 540 -1.25 9.33 -7.19
N TYR A 541 -1.33 8.95 -8.47
CA TYR A 541 -1.89 7.65 -8.83
C TYR A 541 -1.02 6.46 -8.41
N PRO A 542 0.33 6.50 -8.48
CA PRO A 542 1.15 5.51 -7.80
C PRO A 542 0.87 5.42 -6.30
N LEU A 543 0.85 6.53 -5.56
CA LEU A 543 0.63 6.50 -4.11
C LEU A 543 -0.75 5.95 -3.71
N VAL A 544 -1.81 6.32 -4.45
CA VAL A 544 -3.15 5.72 -4.33
C VAL A 544 -3.07 4.20 -4.55
N ASN A 545 -2.48 3.75 -5.65
CA ASN A 545 -2.35 2.32 -5.96
C ASN A 545 -1.54 1.56 -4.90
N PHE A 546 -0.52 2.19 -4.31
CA PHE A 546 0.29 1.61 -3.23
C PHE A 546 -0.51 1.36 -1.96
N LEU A 547 -1.27 2.38 -1.51
CA LEU A 547 -2.07 2.31 -0.29
C LEU A 547 -3.26 1.38 -0.46
N MET A 548 -3.96 1.41 -1.61
CA MET A 548 -5.01 0.45 -1.93
C MET A 548 -4.47 -1.00 -1.97
N ALA A 549 -3.25 -1.23 -2.46
CA ALA A 549 -2.61 -2.54 -2.43
C ALA A 549 -2.20 -3.01 -1.02
N ALA A 550 -1.84 -2.07 -0.14
CA ALA A 550 -1.63 -2.34 1.28
C ALA A 550 -2.96 -2.62 2.02
N GLU A 551 -4.06 -1.98 1.64
CA GLU A 551 -5.38 -2.15 2.24
C GLU A 551 -6.15 -3.38 1.75
N ALA A 552 -5.93 -3.86 0.53
CA ALA A 552 -6.52 -5.08 -0.04
C ALA A 552 -6.19 -6.35 0.76
N ASP A 553 -7.05 -7.36 0.72
CA ASP A 553 -6.91 -8.61 1.47
C ASP A 553 -5.78 -9.48 0.88
N PHE A 554 -5.76 -9.70 -0.43
CA PHE A 554 -4.74 -10.49 -1.14
C PHE A 554 -3.84 -9.64 -2.05
N PHE A 555 -2.67 -10.16 -2.45
CA PHE A 555 -1.76 -9.49 -3.38
C PHE A 555 -1.10 -10.43 -4.39
N ILE A 556 -1.13 -10.04 -5.67
CA ILE A 556 -0.38 -10.64 -6.78
C ILE A 556 0.47 -9.56 -7.46
N GLY A 557 1.69 -9.93 -7.87
CA GLY A 557 2.65 -9.01 -8.46
C GLY A 557 3.87 -9.70 -9.05
N ALA A 558 4.89 -8.92 -9.37
CA ALA A 558 6.17 -9.40 -9.89
C ALA A 558 7.29 -9.11 -8.88
N LEU A 559 7.89 -10.15 -8.30
CA LEU A 559 9.00 -10.06 -7.34
C LEU A 559 10.18 -9.23 -7.85
N GLY A 560 10.48 -9.28 -9.15
CA GLY A 560 11.52 -8.47 -9.79
C GLY A 560 11.24 -6.95 -9.85
N SER A 561 10.11 -6.49 -9.29
CA SER A 561 9.73 -5.09 -9.16
C SER A 561 9.88 -4.58 -7.74
N THR A 562 10.74 -3.57 -7.56
CA THR A 562 10.89 -2.80 -6.30
C THR A 562 9.57 -2.29 -5.75
N TRP A 563 8.59 -2.02 -6.61
CA TRP A 563 7.26 -1.55 -6.21
C TRP A 563 6.44 -2.65 -5.50
N CYS A 564 6.42 -3.86 -6.07
CA CYS A 564 5.75 -5.01 -5.43
C CYS A 564 6.41 -5.35 -4.10
N PHE A 565 7.74 -5.25 -4.03
CA PHE A 565 8.53 -5.48 -2.81
C PHE A 565 8.22 -4.48 -1.69
N LEU A 566 8.01 -3.20 -2.02
CA LEU A 566 7.62 -2.19 -1.03
C LEU A 566 6.15 -2.34 -0.60
N ILE A 567 5.23 -2.68 -1.51
CA ILE A 567 3.83 -3.01 -1.20
C ILE A 567 3.77 -4.22 -0.26
N ASP A 568 4.47 -5.30 -0.58
CA ASP A 568 4.62 -6.50 0.25
C ASP A 568 5.19 -6.14 1.64
N GLY A 569 6.22 -5.30 1.71
CA GLY A 569 6.75 -4.80 2.99
C GLY A 569 5.72 -4.01 3.82
N MET A 570 4.89 -3.18 3.19
CA MET A 570 3.82 -2.42 3.85
C MET A 570 2.69 -3.34 4.36
N ARG A 571 2.35 -4.40 3.61
CA ARG A 571 1.39 -5.45 4.01
C ARG A 571 1.93 -6.26 5.20
N ASN A 572 3.17 -6.70 5.11
CA ASN A 572 3.85 -7.51 6.12
C ASN A 572 4.18 -6.73 7.42
N THR A 573 4.04 -5.41 7.43
CA THR A 573 4.10 -4.55 8.63
C THR A 573 2.73 -3.99 9.03
N GLY A 574 1.65 -4.50 8.40
CA GLY A 574 0.26 -4.13 8.67
C GLY A 574 -0.67 -5.33 8.85
N GLY A 575 -0.20 -6.41 9.49
CA GLY A 575 -1.02 -7.54 9.91
C GLY A 575 -1.38 -8.52 8.79
N LYS A 576 -0.58 -8.59 7.72
CA LYS A 576 -0.92 -9.39 6.52
C LYS A 576 0.15 -10.39 6.10
N VAL A 577 1.07 -10.77 6.99
CA VAL A 577 2.05 -11.85 6.70
C VAL A 577 1.32 -13.12 6.26
N MET A 578 0.28 -13.53 6.98
CA MET A 578 -0.48 -14.75 6.69
C MET A 578 -1.40 -14.66 5.45
N ALA A 579 -1.63 -13.47 4.88
CA ALA A 579 -2.32 -13.33 3.59
C ALA A 579 -1.42 -13.70 2.40
N GLY A 580 -0.10 -13.66 2.60
CA GLY A 580 0.92 -14.05 1.63
C GLY A 580 1.04 -13.14 0.40
N TYR A 581 1.93 -13.55 -0.50
CA TYR A 581 2.21 -12.87 -1.76
C TYR A 581 2.48 -13.89 -2.87
N LEU A 582 1.62 -13.92 -3.89
CA LEU A 582 1.78 -14.79 -5.06
C LEU A 582 2.49 -14.03 -6.19
N SER A 583 3.63 -14.53 -6.66
CA SER A 583 4.44 -13.85 -7.69
C SER A 583 4.48 -14.60 -9.03
N VAL A 584 4.32 -13.86 -10.13
CA VAL A 584 4.45 -14.39 -11.50
C VAL A 584 5.90 -14.66 -11.93
N ASN A 585 6.88 -14.09 -11.22
CA ASN A 585 8.30 -14.26 -11.53
C ASN A 585 9.18 -14.43 -10.28
N LYS A 586 10.44 -14.77 -10.49
CA LYS A 586 11.51 -14.63 -9.48
C LYS A 586 12.08 -13.21 -9.56
N ASP A 587 12.56 -12.70 -8.42
CA ASP A 587 13.37 -11.48 -8.39
C ASP A 587 14.77 -11.74 -9.00
N ARG A 588 15.47 -10.68 -9.42
CA ARG A 588 16.83 -10.71 -9.98
C ARG A 588 17.91 -11.11 -8.97
N PHE A 589 17.64 -11.08 -7.67
CA PHE A 589 18.62 -11.44 -6.63
C PHE A 589 18.45 -12.85 -6.08
N TRP A 590 17.64 -13.70 -6.74
CA TRP A 590 17.59 -15.14 -6.51
C TRP A 590 18.89 -15.86 -6.88
#